data_AF-A0A6I2QXI9-F1
#
_entry.id   AF-A0A6I2QXI9-F1
#
_cell.length_a   1.000
_cell.length_b   1.000
_cell.length_c   1.000
_cell.angle_alpha   90.00
_cell.angle_beta   90.00
_cell.angle_gamma   90.00
#
_symmetry.space_group_name_H-M   'P 1'
#
loop_
_entity.id
_entity.type
_entity.pdbx_description
1 polymer ?
#
loop_
_entity_poly.entity_id
_entity_poly.type
_entity_poly.pdbx_seq_one_letter_code
_entity_poly.pdbx_strand_id
1 'polypeptide(L)'
;MKSKTYKLNGKLFRYNFATCTVEYIQKADKETLTEEAEWKLAHEGRSLYGVGDDGYIVLDTIGLHPDNWKDREARDGYLNAWCNDLDAELESMAADFVKYELPYLV
;
A
#
# COMPACT_ATOMS: atom_id res chain seq x y z
N MET A 1 16.54 4.38 2.20
CA MET A 1 16.81 2.93 2.03
C MET A 1 15.55 2.17 2.42
N LYS A 2 15.14 1.18 1.64
CA LYS A 2 13.94 0.36 1.92
C LYS A 2 14.35 -1.08 2.19
N SER A 3 13.62 -1.78 3.06
CA SER A 3 13.85 -3.21 3.31
C SER A 3 13.42 -4.06 2.11
N LYS A 4 13.74 -5.36 2.16
CA LYS A 4 13.03 -6.36 1.36
C LYS A 4 11.55 -6.38 1.74
N THR A 5 10.72 -6.88 0.84
CA THR A 5 9.30 -7.05 1.08
C THR A 5 9.04 -8.12 2.14
N TYR A 6 7.94 -7.96 2.87
CA TYR A 6 7.52 -8.82 3.96
C TYR A 6 6.03 -9.13 3.81
N LYS A 7 5.65 -10.40 3.73
CA LYS A 7 4.26 -10.80 3.54
C LYS A 7 3.69 -11.30 4.86
N LEU A 8 2.54 -10.77 5.26
CA LEU A 8 1.79 -11.20 6.43
C LEU A 8 0.29 -11.07 6.15
N ASN A 9 -0.52 -12.07 6.55
CA ASN A 9 -1.98 -12.08 6.38
C ASN A 9 -2.46 -11.68 4.97
N GLY A 10 -1.78 -12.17 3.93
CA GLY A 10 -2.11 -11.88 2.53
C GLY A 10 -1.63 -10.51 2.02
N LYS A 11 -1.25 -9.59 2.91
CA LYS A 11 -0.78 -8.23 2.60
C LYS A 11 0.74 -8.20 2.46
N LEU A 12 1.25 -7.22 1.71
CA LEU A 12 2.68 -7.05 1.43
C LEU A 12 3.16 -5.72 2.03
N PHE A 13 4.23 -5.78 2.81
CA PHE A 13 4.81 -4.66 3.53
C PHE A 13 6.28 -4.48 3.18
N ARG A 14 6.82 -3.30 3.45
CA ARG A 14 8.26 -3.08 3.58
C ARG A 14 8.52 -1.91 4.51
N TYR A 15 9.73 -1.80 5.03
CA TYR A 15 10.10 -0.70 5.90
C TYR A 15 10.94 0.32 5.17
N ASN A 16 10.62 1.59 5.37
CA ASN A 16 11.37 2.73 4.87
C ASN A 16 12.22 3.31 6.01
N PHE A 17 13.52 3.05 5.96
CA PHE A 17 14.47 3.50 6.98
C PHE A 17 14.70 5.01 6.97
N ALA A 18 14.34 5.72 5.90
CA ALA A 18 14.52 7.17 5.83
C ALA A 18 13.42 7.90 6.62
N THR A 19 12.20 7.34 6.62
CA THR A 19 11.01 7.94 7.26
C THR A 19 10.60 7.24 8.55
N CYS A 20 11.25 6.13 8.89
CA CYS A 20 10.88 5.27 10.02
C CYS A 20 9.42 4.80 9.96
N THR A 21 8.99 4.38 8.77
CA THR A 21 7.62 3.92 8.53
C THR A 21 7.62 2.53 7.91
N VAL A 22 6.57 1.77 8.20
CA VAL A 22 6.17 0.63 7.40
C VAL A 22 5.27 1.14 6.27
N GLU A 23 5.54 0.69 5.05
CA GLU A 23 4.71 0.92 3.87
C GLU A 23 3.89 -0.36 3.60
N TYR A 24 2.56 -0.25 3.55
CA TYR A 24 1.68 -1.25 2.93
C TYR A 24 1.72 -1.03 1.42
N ILE A 25 2.13 -2.05 0.67
CA ILE A 25 2.49 -1.92 -0.74
C ILE A 25 1.76 -2.94 -1.63
N GLN A 26 1.56 -2.55 -2.87
CA GLN A 26 1.12 -3.43 -3.95
C GLN A 26 2.16 -3.40 -5.08
N LYS A 27 2.45 -4.58 -5.65
CA LYS A 27 3.27 -4.65 -6.86
C LYS A 27 2.40 -4.26 -8.05
N ALA A 28 2.82 -3.27 -8.83
CA ALA A 28 2.13 -2.90 -10.05
C ALA A 28 2.20 -4.07 -11.04
N ASP A 29 1.05 -4.41 -11.63
CA ASP A 29 1.02 -5.38 -12.71
C ASP A 29 1.39 -4.73 -14.05
N LYS A 30 1.38 -5.53 -15.12
CA LYS A 30 1.80 -5.06 -16.44
C LYS A 30 0.89 -3.98 -17.00
N GLU A 31 -0.41 -4.09 -16.77
CA GLU A 31 -1.42 -3.13 -17.24
C GLU A 31 -1.23 -1.79 -16.53
N THR A 32 -1.17 -1.82 -15.20
CA THR A 32 -0.89 -0.66 -14.35
C THR A 32 0.39 0.06 -14.78
N LEU A 33 1.46 -0.69 -15.07
CA LEU A 33 2.74 -0.11 -15.52
C LEU A 33 2.65 0.54 -16.90
N THR A 34 1.88 -0.04 -17.81
CA THR A 34 1.65 0.52 -19.14
C THR A 34 0.83 1.80 -19.06
N GLU A 35 -0.30 1.77 -18.35
CA GLU A 35 -1.17 2.94 -18.15
C GLU A 35 -0.44 4.08 -17.44
N GLU A 36 0.36 3.77 -16.42
CA GLU A 36 1.20 4.75 -15.72
C GLU A 36 2.19 5.44 -16.67
N ALA A 37 2.83 4.68 -17.56
CA ALA A 37 3.80 5.21 -18.51
C ALA A 37 3.13 6.09 -19.59
N GLU A 38 2.00 5.65 -20.13
CA GLU A 38 1.20 6.41 -21.10
C GLU A 38 0.68 7.70 -20.47
N TRP A 39 0.17 7.63 -19.24
CA TRP A 39 -0.32 8.80 -18.51
C TRP A 39 0.79 9.81 -18.24
N LYS A 40 1.96 9.36 -17.77
CA LYS A 40 3.13 10.21 -17.55
C LYS A 40 3.57 10.92 -18.83
N LEU A 41 3.54 10.23 -19.97
CA LEU A 41 3.87 10.83 -21.26
C LEU A 41 2.86 11.95 -21.64
N ALA A 42 1.58 11.73 -21.38
CA ALA A 42 0.52 12.68 -21.71
C ALA A 42 0.37 13.83 -20.69
N HIS A 43 0.81 13.65 -19.44
CA HIS A 43 0.52 14.58 -18.33
C HIS A 43 1.78 15.13 -17.64
N GLU A 44 2.83 15.42 -18.42
CA GLU A 44 4.06 16.09 -17.95
C GLU A 44 4.79 15.30 -16.84
N GLY A 45 4.79 13.98 -16.94
CA GLY A 45 5.43 13.09 -15.97
C GLY A 45 4.66 12.92 -14.66
N ARG A 46 3.46 13.48 -14.52
CA ARG A 46 2.59 13.21 -13.37
C ARG A 46 2.20 11.75 -13.34
N SER A 47 2.20 11.17 -12.15
CA SER A 47 1.87 9.77 -11.91
C SER A 47 0.35 9.56 -11.90
N LEU A 48 -0.12 8.45 -12.46
CA LEU A 48 -1.53 8.05 -12.41
C LEU A 48 -1.82 7.28 -11.13
N TYR A 49 -1.02 6.25 -10.85
CA TYR A 49 -1.21 5.34 -9.73
C TYR A 49 -0.18 5.50 -8.61
N GLY A 50 0.79 6.40 -8.76
CA GLY A 50 1.87 6.56 -7.79
C GLY A 50 2.93 5.46 -7.87
N VAL A 51 3.11 4.80 -9.02
CA VAL A 51 4.09 3.71 -9.15
C VAL A 51 5.51 4.25 -8.97
N GLY A 52 6.18 3.78 -7.93
CA GLY A 52 7.59 4.10 -7.68
C GLY A 52 8.52 3.43 -8.69
N ASP A 53 9.77 3.90 -8.77
CA ASP A 53 10.80 3.35 -9.67
C ASP A 53 11.10 1.85 -9.41
N ASP A 54 10.73 1.35 -8.23
CA ASP A 54 10.86 -0.05 -7.84
C ASP A 54 9.65 -0.92 -8.24
N GLY A 55 8.67 -0.36 -8.95
CA GLY A 55 7.48 -1.05 -9.44
C GLY A 55 6.41 -1.32 -8.40
N TYR A 56 6.47 -0.64 -7.24
CA TYR A 56 5.45 -0.75 -6.20
C TYR A 56 4.66 0.55 -6.05
N ILE A 57 3.39 0.37 -5.72
CA ILE A 57 2.49 1.43 -5.25
C ILE A 57 2.47 1.35 -3.72
N VAL A 58 2.57 2.49 -3.04
CA VAL A 58 2.38 2.59 -1.59
C VAL A 58 0.91 2.91 -1.35
N LEU A 59 0.20 1.99 -0.71
CA LEU A 59 -1.23 2.12 -0.42
C LEU A 59 -1.47 2.90 0.87
N ASP A 60 -0.68 2.62 1.91
CA ASP A 60 -0.73 3.33 3.18
C ASP A 60 0.62 3.23 3.93
N THR A 61 0.84 4.10 4.92
CA THR A 61 2.05 4.10 5.75
C THR A 61 1.75 4.32 7.22
N ILE A 62 2.48 3.63 8.08
CA ILE A 62 2.37 3.81 9.53
C ILE A 62 3.76 3.86 10.19
N GLY A 63 3.88 4.62 11.26
CA GLY A 63 5.14 4.75 12.01
C GLY A 63 5.47 3.49 12.81
N LEU A 64 6.72 3.03 12.73
CA LEU A 64 7.22 1.94 13.57
C LEU A 64 8.70 2.20 13.87
N HIS A 65 9.14 2.03 15.12
CA HIS A 65 10.54 2.19 15.46
C HIS A 65 11.41 1.15 14.72
N PRO A 66 12.61 1.51 14.20
CA PRO A 66 13.44 0.59 13.43
C PRO A 66 13.86 -0.66 14.19
N ASP A 67 13.96 -0.60 15.52
CA ASP A 67 14.29 -1.77 16.33
C ASP A 67 13.10 -2.74 16.42
N ASN A 68 11.86 -2.24 16.49
CA ASN A 68 10.67 -3.07 16.40
C ASN A 68 10.53 -3.68 15.00
N TRP A 69 11.00 -3.00 13.95
CA TRP A 69 11.07 -3.61 12.63
C TRP A 69 12.12 -4.73 12.54
N LYS A 70 13.24 -4.64 13.26
CA LYS A 70 14.27 -5.71 13.26
C LYS A 70 13.82 -6.92 14.07
N ASP A 71 13.12 -6.70 15.18
CA ASP A 71 12.53 -7.74 15.99
C ASP A 71 11.34 -8.38 15.26
N ARG A 72 11.38 -9.70 15.05
CA ARG A 72 10.32 -10.40 14.33
C ARG A 72 9.02 -10.46 15.11
N GLU A 73 9.06 -10.71 16.40
CA GLU A 73 7.86 -10.86 17.22
C GLU A 73 7.13 -9.52 17.35
N ALA A 74 7.88 -8.45 17.63
CA ALA A 74 7.33 -7.10 17.68
C ALA A 74 6.75 -6.67 16.33
N ARG A 75 7.49 -6.93 15.23
CA ARG A 75 7.02 -6.65 13.87
C ARG A 75 5.74 -7.41 13.54
N ASP A 76 5.71 -8.72 13.75
CA ASP A 76 4.56 -9.56 13.40
C ASP A 76 3.33 -9.19 14.23
N GLY A 77 3.50 -8.93 15.53
CA GLY A 77 2.41 -8.48 16.40
C GLY A 77 1.83 -7.14 15.95
N TYR A 78 2.68 -6.16 15.63
CA TYR A 78 2.24 -4.85 15.15
C TYR A 78 1.54 -4.95 13.79
N LEU A 79 2.14 -5.65 12.83
CA LEU A 79 1.55 -5.81 11.50
C LEU A 79 0.24 -6.61 11.56
N ASN A 80 0.10 -7.58 12.46
CA ASN A 80 -1.15 -8.32 12.62
C ASN A 80 -2.28 -7.42 13.10
N ALA A 81 -2.02 -6.53 14.07
CA ALA A 81 -3.00 -5.54 14.50
C ALA A 81 -3.39 -4.60 13.35
N TRP A 82 -2.41 -4.05 12.63
CA TRP A 82 -2.67 -3.16 11.50
C TRP A 82 -3.40 -3.86 10.35
N CYS A 83 -3.15 -5.16 10.11
CA CYS A 83 -3.93 -5.93 9.13
C CYS A 83 -5.42 -5.95 9.47
N ASN A 84 -5.78 -6.11 10.75
CA ASN A 84 -7.18 -6.10 11.17
C ASN A 84 -7.82 -4.73 10.92
N ASP A 85 -7.10 -3.65 11.20
CA ASP A 85 -7.59 -2.29 10.95
C ASP A 85 -7.79 -2.05 9.45
N LEU A 86 -6.83 -2.45 8.61
CA LEU A 86 -6.92 -2.36 7.15
C LEU A 86 -8.09 -3.17 6.58
N ASP A 87 -8.35 -4.36 7.13
CA ASP A 87 -9.49 -5.20 6.71
C ASP A 87 -10.83 -4.58 7.12
N ALA A 88 -10.91 -4.05 8.35
CA ALA A 88 -12.11 -3.35 8.81
C ALA A 88 -12.39 -2.06 8.00
N GLU A 89 -11.35 -1.29 7.66
CA GLU A 89 -11.47 -0.12 6.80
C GLU A 89 -11.96 -0.50 5.40
N LEU A 90 -11.37 -1.53 4.79
CA LEU A 90 -11.78 -2.02 3.48
C LEU A 90 -13.25 -2.49 3.47
N GLU A 91 -13.67 -3.23 4.49
CA GLU A 91 -15.06 -3.66 4.65
C GLU A 91 -16.02 -2.46 4.77
N SER A 92 -15.65 -1.43 5.54
CA SER A 92 -16.44 -0.21 5.67
C SER A 92 -16.53 0.55 4.34
N MET A 93 -15.41 0.71 3.63
CA MET A 93 -15.37 1.39 2.33
C MET A 93 -16.21 0.66 1.29
N ALA A 94 -16.16 -0.67 1.25
CA ALA A 94 -16.99 -1.47 0.37
C ALA A 94 -18.49 -1.31 0.67
N ALA A 95 -18.87 -1.30 1.96
CA ALA A 95 -20.24 -1.08 2.37
C ALA A 95 -20.74 0.33 1.98
N ASP A 96 -19.91 1.36 2.18
CA ASP A 96 -20.23 2.73 1.79
C ASP A 96 -20.36 2.87 0.28
N PHE A 97 -19.48 2.25 -0.51
CA PHE A 97 -19.59 2.25 -1.97
C PHE A 97 -20.93 1.64 -2.44
N VAL A 98 -21.33 0.50 -1.88
CA VAL A 98 -22.62 -0.15 -2.23
C VAL A 98 -23.80 0.75 -1.86
N LYS A 99 -23.73 1.45 -0.73
CA LYS A 99 -24.83 2.28 -0.24
C LYS A 99 -24.94 3.62 -0.97
N TYR A 100 -23.81 4.27 -1.24
CA TYR A 100 -23.78 5.67 -1.65
C TYR A 100 -23.33 5.89 -3.09
N GLU A 101 -22.54 5.00 -3.67
CA GLU A 101 -21.99 5.20 -5.02
C GLU A 101 -22.69 4.32 -6.05
N LEU A 102 -22.83 3.02 -5.76
CA LEU A 102 -23.38 2.03 -6.69
C LEU A 102 -24.78 2.40 -7.25
N PRO A 103 -25.74 2.97 -6.48
CA PRO A 103 -27.03 3.37 -7.02
C PRO A 103 -26.99 4.45 -8.11
N TYR A 104 -25.88 5.18 -8.23
CA TYR A 104 -25.70 6.27 -9.18
C TYR A 104 -24.78 5.92 -10.35
N LEU A 105 -24.22 4.70 -10.37
CA LEU A 105 -23.46 4.17 -11.49
C LEU A 105 -24.44 3.64 -12.55
N VAL A 106 -24.88 4.55 -13.44
CA VAL A 106 -25.74 4.26 -14.60
C VAL A 106 -24.89 4.16 -15.86
#